data_AF-A0A2Z2HS38-F1
#
_entry.id   AF-A0A2Z2HS38-F1
#
_cell.length_a   1.000
_cell.length_b   1.000
_cell.length_c   1.000
_cell.angle_alpha   90.00
_cell.angle_beta   90.00
_cell.angle_gamma   90.00
#
_symmetry.space_group_name_H-M   'P 1'
#
loop_
_entity.id
_entity.type
_entity.pdbx_description
1 polymer ?
#
loop_
_entity_poly.entity_id
_entity_poly.type
_entity_poly.pdbx_seq_one_letter_code
_entity_poly.pdbx_strand_id
1 'polypeptide(L)'
;MVKESHFRVVSHLIEEGESEVSISTLADQLDWSPGHASRIVSELEAYGYVQTNQSGRQKLVSLTDIEPIEQLEGLLAEYSHMDFSGLIAGSGLQVLYYLDHGRTATELAERSGVSQATVYRRLDDLQRVGVVGKSKSRYRLNDPFTVLVSIARGLFHQKHRREVEKYATGLNFIWETHDEYLFACDSDVSADGFHLTGPALFGEFGVPLLTRDRRHYFRTNRLSEITPAELVCQTLLIDDDSRYRTYCLLLIQKQELDRTVLRERAEHYVSEATIDLYAIIDELIEFLESEGTNTAEQLPDWEDFKQTAREYEVTV
;
A
#
# COMPACT_ATOMS: atom_id res chain seq x y z
N MET A 1 9.70 -9.68 -1.84
CA MET A 1 10.44 -8.50 -2.35
C MET A 1 10.80 -8.75 -3.80
N VAL A 2 10.57 -7.79 -4.69
CA VAL A 2 10.97 -7.89 -6.11
C VAL A 2 12.50 -7.80 -6.20
N LYS A 3 13.17 -8.80 -6.79
CA LYS A 3 14.62 -8.94 -6.82
C LYS A 3 15.15 -8.53 -8.18
N GLU A 4 16.47 -8.37 -8.29
CA GLU A 4 17.13 -8.08 -9.57
C GLU A 4 16.84 -9.15 -10.61
N SER A 5 16.81 -10.43 -10.23
CA SER A 5 16.40 -11.52 -11.12
C SER A 5 14.97 -11.38 -11.67
N HIS A 6 14.05 -10.76 -10.91
CA HIS A 6 12.70 -10.49 -11.42
C HIS A 6 12.74 -9.43 -12.52
N PHE A 7 13.45 -8.33 -12.29
CA PHE A 7 13.60 -7.27 -13.30
C PHE A 7 14.39 -7.73 -14.52
N ARG A 8 15.42 -8.57 -14.36
CA ARG A 8 16.15 -9.15 -15.50
C ARG A 8 15.25 -9.93 -16.45
N VAL A 9 14.28 -10.70 -15.94
CA VAL A 9 13.29 -11.38 -16.79
C VAL A 9 12.37 -10.38 -17.46
N VAL A 10 11.85 -9.40 -16.72
CA VAL A 10 10.95 -8.38 -17.28
C VAL A 10 11.65 -7.56 -18.36
N SER A 11 12.86 -7.04 -18.10
CA SER A 11 13.68 -6.32 -19.08
C SER A 11 13.98 -7.17 -20.30
N HIS A 12 14.33 -8.44 -20.12
CA HIS A 12 14.60 -9.35 -21.24
C HIS A 12 13.37 -9.54 -22.14
N LEU A 13 12.18 -9.75 -21.54
CA LEU A 13 10.93 -9.86 -22.29
C LEU A 13 10.57 -8.56 -23.02
N ILE A 14 10.91 -7.39 -22.46
CA ILE A 14 10.74 -6.09 -23.09
C ILE A 14 11.69 -5.92 -24.29
N GLU A 15 12.97 -6.28 -24.12
CA GLU A 15 14.02 -6.06 -25.13
C GLU A 15 13.88 -6.97 -26.36
N GLU A 16 13.50 -8.23 -26.17
CA GLU A 16 13.32 -9.18 -27.29
C GLU A 16 12.12 -8.82 -28.17
N GLY A 17 11.12 -8.11 -27.63
CA GLY A 17 9.90 -7.74 -28.34
C GLY A 17 9.04 -8.94 -28.78
N GLU A 18 9.36 -10.14 -28.30
CA GLU A 18 8.58 -11.36 -28.55
C GLU A 18 7.34 -11.38 -27.65
N SER A 19 6.18 -11.69 -28.22
CA SER A 19 4.94 -11.72 -27.46
C SER A 19 4.91 -12.82 -26.40
N GLU A 20 5.62 -13.93 -26.62
CA GLU A 20 5.68 -15.08 -25.72
C GLU A 20 7.02 -15.83 -25.87
N VAL A 21 7.72 -16.08 -24.76
CA VAL A 21 9.02 -16.79 -24.74
C VAL A 21 8.92 -18.06 -23.88
N SER A 22 9.52 -19.16 -24.31
CA SER A 22 9.54 -20.40 -23.51
C SER A 22 10.46 -20.28 -22.29
N ILE A 23 10.12 -20.94 -21.17
CA ILE A 23 11.01 -20.95 -19.99
C ILE A 23 12.41 -21.50 -20.32
N SER A 24 12.51 -22.49 -21.21
CA SER A 24 13.81 -23.01 -21.67
C SER A 24 14.62 -21.95 -22.42
N THR A 25 13.99 -21.23 -23.34
CA THR A 25 14.64 -20.14 -24.09
C THR A 25 15.10 -19.04 -23.15
N LEU A 26 14.25 -18.64 -22.20
CA LEU A 26 14.58 -17.64 -21.18
C LEU A 26 15.75 -18.09 -20.30
N ALA A 27 15.79 -19.37 -19.91
CA ALA A 27 16.89 -19.93 -19.14
C ALA A 27 18.21 -19.88 -19.93
N ASP A 28 18.18 -20.27 -21.21
CA ASP A 28 19.35 -20.26 -22.08
C ASP A 28 19.86 -18.84 -22.33
N GLN A 29 18.97 -17.89 -22.62
CA GLN A 29 19.33 -16.49 -22.90
C GLN A 29 19.87 -15.74 -21.66
N LEU A 30 19.36 -16.05 -20.47
CA LEU A 30 19.81 -15.44 -19.21
C LEU A 30 21.00 -16.17 -18.55
N ASP A 31 21.48 -17.25 -19.16
CA ASP A 31 22.52 -18.16 -18.61
C ASP A 31 22.13 -18.70 -17.22
N TRP A 32 20.88 -19.14 -17.09
CA TRP A 32 20.29 -19.66 -15.86
C TRP A 32 19.97 -21.15 -15.96
N SER A 33 19.99 -21.83 -14.82
CA SER A 33 19.42 -23.19 -14.77
C SER A 33 17.90 -23.13 -15.05
N PRO A 34 17.32 -24.13 -15.73
CA PRO A 34 15.87 -24.18 -15.98
C PRO A 34 15.03 -24.12 -14.70
N GLY A 35 15.51 -24.72 -13.61
CA GLY A 35 14.85 -24.65 -12.30
C GLY A 35 14.85 -23.25 -11.70
N HIS A 36 15.94 -22.49 -11.88
CA HIS A 36 16.00 -21.09 -11.44
C HIS A 36 15.04 -20.21 -12.25
N ALA A 37 15.09 -20.30 -13.58
CA ALA A 37 14.18 -19.56 -14.46
C ALA A 37 12.71 -19.87 -14.16
N SER A 38 12.36 -21.16 -14.02
CA SER A 38 11.00 -21.57 -13.66
C SER A 38 10.54 -20.99 -12.33
N ARG A 39 11.41 -20.96 -11.30
CA ARG A 39 11.07 -20.38 -10.00
C ARG A 39 10.82 -18.87 -10.11
N ILE A 40 11.69 -18.14 -10.82
CA ILE A 40 11.56 -16.70 -11.02
C ILE A 40 10.29 -16.35 -11.80
N VAL A 41 9.96 -17.12 -12.84
CA VAL A 41 8.71 -16.96 -13.60
C VAL A 41 7.50 -17.22 -12.72
N SER A 42 7.51 -18.28 -11.89
CA SER A 42 6.42 -18.54 -10.95
C SER A 42 6.24 -17.44 -9.90
N GLU A 43 7.33 -16.83 -9.42
CA GLU A 43 7.27 -15.67 -8.52
C GLU A 43 6.67 -14.44 -9.23
N LEU A 44 7.10 -14.13 -10.46
CA LEU A 44 6.56 -13.04 -11.28
C LEU A 44 5.08 -13.23 -11.65
N GLU A 45 4.68 -14.47 -11.94
CA GLU A 45 3.30 -14.85 -12.22
C GLU A 45 2.43 -14.65 -10.96
N ALA A 46 2.94 -15.05 -9.79
CA ALA A 46 2.28 -14.80 -8.51
C ALA A 46 2.18 -13.30 -8.16
N TYR A 47 3.10 -12.46 -8.66
CA TYR A 47 3.01 -10.99 -8.54
C TYR A 47 2.12 -10.37 -9.62
N GLY A 48 1.77 -11.12 -10.66
CA GLY A 48 0.95 -10.64 -11.78
C GLY A 48 1.68 -9.69 -12.72
N TYR A 49 3.01 -9.80 -12.81
CA TYR A 49 3.83 -9.03 -13.75
C TYR A 49 4.02 -9.80 -15.08
N VAL A 50 3.92 -11.12 -15.03
CA VAL A 50 3.92 -12.00 -16.22
C VAL A 50 2.71 -12.91 -16.20
N GLN A 51 2.31 -13.38 -17.37
CA GLN A 51 1.34 -14.44 -17.55
C GLN A 51 2.02 -15.64 -18.16
N THR A 52 1.43 -16.82 -17.95
CA THR A 52 1.96 -18.04 -18.55
C THR A 52 0.87 -18.86 -19.20
N ASN A 53 1.20 -19.40 -20.37
CA ASN A 53 0.30 -20.23 -21.16
C ASN A 53 0.98 -21.56 -21.49
N GLN A 54 0.22 -22.65 -21.43
CA GLN A 54 0.73 -23.96 -21.81
C GLN A 54 0.57 -24.16 -23.32
N SER A 55 1.68 -24.27 -24.05
CA SER A 55 1.71 -24.61 -25.47
C SER A 55 2.38 -25.97 -25.67
N GLY A 56 1.56 -27.01 -25.75
CA GLY A 56 2.02 -28.40 -25.80
C GLY A 56 2.82 -28.79 -24.55
N ARG A 57 4.12 -29.09 -24.73
CA ARG A 57 5.03 -29.46 -23.62
C ARG A 57 5.77 -28.26 -23.01
N GLN A 58 5.63 -27.08 -23.60
CA GLN A 58 6.34 -25.88 -23.16
C GLN A 58 5.38 -24.94 -22.43
N LYS A 59 5.92 -24.28 -21.41
CA LYS A 59 5.27 -23.18 -20.72
C LYS A 59 5.83 -21.88 -21.31
N LEU A 60 4.97 -21.14 -21.97
CA LEU A 60 5.29 -19.84 -22.57
C LEU A 60 5.01 -18.74 -21.54
N VAL A 61 5.81 -17.69 -21.59
CA VAL A 61 5.80 -16.57 -20.65
C VAL A 61 5.67 -15.27 -21.44
N SER A 62 4.76 -14.41 -21.02
CA SER A 62 4.55 -13.08 -21.58
C SER A 62 4.40 -12.04 -20.47
N LEU A 63 4.65 -10.77 -20.79
CA LEU A 63 4.35 -9.67 -19.88
C LEU A 63 2.85 -9.54 -19.67
N THR A 64 2.44 -9.18 -18.46
CA THR A 64 1.06 -8.78 -18.21
C THR A 64 0.85 -7.39 -18.79
N ASP A 65 -0.25 -7.21 -19.52
CA ASP A 65 -0.68 -5.92 -20.05
C ASP A 65 -1.23 -5.03 -18.91
N ILE A 66 -0.34 -4.30 -18.25
CA ILE A 66 -0.63 -3.37 -17.16
C ILE A 66 0.25 -2.12 -17.29
N GLU A 67 -0.31 -0.96 -16.94
CA GLU A 67 0.34 0.35 -17.04
C GLU A 67 1.76 0.41 -16.45
N PRO A 68 2.08 -0.18 -15.27
CA PRO A 68 3.43 -0.12 -14.72
C PRO A 68 4.49 -0.85 -15.57
N ILE A 69 4.07 -1.87 -16.33
CA ILE A 69 4.95 -2.60 -17.25
C ILE A 69 5.14 -1.80 -18.54
N GLU A 70 4.09 -1.18 -19.08
CA GLU A 70 4.17 -0.27 -20.23
C GLU A 70 5.09 0.93 -19.94
N GLN A 71 4.96 1.53 -18.75
CA GLN A 71 5.82 2.63 -18.30
C GLN A 71 7.28 2.19 -18.15
N LEU A 72 7.51 0.97 -17.66
CA LEU A 72 8.86 0.40 -17.55
C LEU A 72 9.45 0.13 -18.94
N GLU A 73 8.66 -0.37 -19.89
CA GLU A 73 9.06 -0.55 -21.28
C GLU A 73 9.48 0.77 -21.92
N GLY A 74 8.67 1.82 -21.80
CA GLY A 74 9.02 3.15 -22.31
C GLY A 74 10.32 3.68 -21.70
N LEU A 75 10.52 3.49 -20.40
CA LEU A 75 11.74 3.92 -19.71
C LEU A 75 12.98 3.14 -20.18
N LEU A 76 12.87 1.81 -20.33
CA LEU A 76 13.97 0.96 -20.79
C LEU A 76 14.33 1.25 -22.25
N ALA A 77 13.34 1.56 -23.10
CA ALA A 77 13.57 1.94 -24.48
C ALA A 77 14.34 3.26 -24.60
N GLU A 78 14.00 4.27 -23.78
CA GLU A 78 14.68 5.59 -23.80
C GLU A 78 16.08 5.53 -23.16
N TYR A 79 16.26 4.72 -22.12
CA TYR A 79 17.46 4.69 -21.29
C TYR A 79 18.15 3.31 -21.26
N SER A 80 18.19 2.60 -22.40
CA SER A 80 18.71 1.23 -22.54
C SER A 80 20.17 0.99 -22.10
N HIS A 81 20.96 2.06 -21.96
CA HIS A 81 22.34 1.99 -21.48
C HIS A 81 22.46 1.92 -19.95
N MET A 82 21.36 2.13 -19.21
CA MET A 82 21.34 2.07 -17.76
C MET A 82 20.90 0.69 -17.27
N ASP A 83 21.58 0.18 -16.24
CA ASP A 83 21.15 -1.03 -15.54
C ASP A 83 20.02 -0.72 -14.55
N PHE A 84 18.81 -0.49 -15.08
CA PHE A 84 17.63 -0.29 -14.23
C PHE A 84 17.33 -1.50 -13.36
N SER A 85 17.58 -2.71 -13.86
CA SER A 85 17.39 -3.95 -13.10
C SER A 85 18.14 -3.90 -11.77
N GLY A 86 19.41 -3.49 -11.76
CA GLY A 86 20.20 -3.32 -10.54
C GLY A 86 19.78 -2.12 -9.68
N LEU A 87 19.36 -1.02 -10.31
CA LEU A 87 18.99 0.24 -9.64
C LEU A 87 17.65 0.15 -8.90
N ILE A 88 16.62 -0.42 -9.53
CA ILE A 88 15.24 -0.42 -9.03
C ILE A 88 14.92 -1.70 -8.24
N ALA A 89 15.74 -2.74 -8.30
CA ALA A 89 15.49 -3.96 -7.57
C ALA A 89 15.50 -3.81 -6.04
N GLY A 90 14.69 -4.64 -5.39
CA GLY A 90 14.67 -4.81 -3.94
C GLY A 90 14.30 -3.53 -3.21
N SER A 91 15.20 -3.10 -2.33
CA SER A 91 15.06 -1.85 -1.59
C SER A 91 15.06 -0.60 -2.47
N GLY A 92 15.54 -0.70 -3.72
CA GLY A 92 15.42 0.39 -4.70
C GLY A 92 13.95 0.72 -4.97
N LEU A 93 13.13 -0.30 -5.27
CA LEU A 93 11.70 -0.15 -5.51
C LEU A 93 10.96 0.41 -4.29
N GLN A 94 11.30 -0.07 -3.10
CA GLN A 94 10.72 0.43 -1.84
C GLN A 94 11.04 1.90 -1.59
N VAL A 95 12.28 2.33 -1.87
CA VAL A 95 12.67 3.74 -1.75
C VAL A 95 11.98 4.61 -2.81
N LEU A 96 11.91 4.12 -4.05
CA LEU A 96 11.25 4.82 -5.16
C LEU A 96 9.75 5.04 -4.92
N TYR A 97 9.07 4.09 -4.26
CA TYR A 97 7.65 4.23 -3.86
C TYR A 97 7.37 5.56 -3.12
N TYR A 98 8.31 5.97 -2.27
CA TYR A 98 8.20 7.18 -1.44
C TYR A 98 8.97 8.38 -1.99
N LEU A 99 9.55 8.33 -3.19
CA LEU A 99 10.34 9.45 -3.75
C LEU A 99 9.53 10.33 -4.71
N ASP A 100 8.26 10.53 -4.39
CA ASP A 100 7.29 11.39 -5.08
C ASP A 100 7.62 12.89 -4.99
N HIS A 101 8.32 13.29 -3.93
CA HIS A 101 8.84 14.64 -3.74
C HIS A 101 10.20 14.63 -3.05
N GLY A 102 10.75 15.81 -2.78
CA GLY A 102 12.06 15.96 -2.15
C GLY A 102 12.09 15.46 -0.70
N ARG A 103 12.76 14.33 -0.43
CA ARG A 103 12.82 13.70 0.90
C ARG A 103 14.24 13.50 1.42
N THR A 104 14.39 13.49 2.74
CA THR A 104 15.66 13.12 3.37
C THR A 104 15.83 11.60 3.42
N ALA A 105 17.07 11.14 3.56
CA ALA A 105 17.34 9.70 3.71
C ALA A 105 16.69 9.11 4.98
N THR A 106 16.53 9.91 6.04
CA THR A 106 15.85 9.49 7.28
C THR A 106 14.36 9.27 7.05
N GLU A 107 13.68 10.25 6.43
CA GLU A 107 12.26 10.14 6.07
C GLU A 107 12.02 8.90 5.18
N LEU A 108 12.90 8.64 4.21
CA LEU A 108 12.80 7.46 3.34
C LEU A 108 13.02 6.15 4.10
N ALA A 109 13.96 6.11 5.05
CA ALA A 109 14.23 4.92 5.86
C ALA A 109 13.05 4.56 6.76
N GLU A 110 12.48 5.55 7.44
CA GLU A 110 11.30 5.39 8.30
C GLU A 110 10.10 4.84 7.52
N ARG A 111 9.86 5.40 6.32
CA ARG A 111 8.69 5.07 5.49
C ARG A 111 8.80 3.73 4.77
N SER A 112 9.98 3.43 4.25
CA SER A 112 10.20 2.18 3.49
C SER A 112 10.50 0.97 4.36
N GLY A 113 10.73 1.16 5.66
CA GLY A 113 11.26 0.12 6.55
C GLY A 113 12.68 -0.34 6.20
N VAL A 114 13.35 0.34 5.26
CA VAL A 114 14.71 0.02 4.83
C VAL A 114 15.71 0.73 5.76
N SER A 115 16.73 0.01 6.21
CA SER A 115 17.80 0.62 7.03
C SER A 115 18.37 1.88 6.39
N GLN A 116 18.63 2.92 7.18
CA GLN A 116 19.16 4.21 6.70
C GLN A 116 20.46 4.05 5.87
N ALA A 117 21.34 3.12 6.25
CA ALA A 117 22.56 2.83 5.50
C ALA A 117 22.28 2.26 4.10
N THR A 118 21.25 1.41 3.96
CA THR A 118 20.83 0.89 2.65
C THR A 118 20.14 1.96 1.82
N VAL A 119 19.32 2.82 2.44
CA VAL A 119 18.74 3.99 1.75
C VAL A 119 19.83 4.88 1.17
N TYR A 120 20.85 5.25 1.97
CA TYR A 120 21.98 6.03 1.47
C TYR A 120 22.70 5.36 0.30
N ARG A 121 22.96 4.06 0.38
CA ARG A 121 23.58 3.31 -0.71
C ARG A 121 22.75 3.41 -1.99
N ARG A 122 21.44 3.16 -1.90
CA ARG A 122 20.53 3.24 -3.06
C ARG A 122 20.45 4.65 -3.64
N LEU A 123 20.41 5.67 -2.79
CA LEU A 123 20.42 7.06 -3.25
C LEU A 123 21.75 7.44 -3.91
N ASP A 124 22.89 6.94 -3.44
CA ASP A 124 24.19 7.16 -4.07
C ASP A 124 24.25 6.47 -5.44
N ASP A 125 23.78 5.23 -5.55
CA ASP A 125 23.70 4.49 -6.82
C ASP A 125 22.84 5.26 -7.84
N LEU A 126 21.65 5.70 -7.44
CA LEU A 126 20.74 6.50 -8.28
C LEU A 126 21.33 7.87 -8.64
N GLN A 127 22.06 8.51 -7.72
CA GLN A 127 22.68 9.82 -7.95
C GLN A 127 23.85 9.71 -8.94
N ARG A 128 24.65 8.65 -8.88
CA ARG A 128 25.80 8.42 -9.79
C ARG A 128 25.40 8.35 -11.25
N VAL A 129 24.21 7.81 -11.53
CA VAL A 129 23.66 7.70 -12.90
C VAL A 129 22.71 8.85 -13.25
N GLY A 130 22.56 9.85 -12.38
CA GLY A 130 21.74 11.02 -12.65
C GLY A 130 20.23 10.80 -12.55
N VAL A 131 19.77 9.71 -11.92
CA VAL A 131 18.33 9.46 -11.70
C VAL A 131 17.79 10.36 -10.58
N VAL A 132 18.60 10.60 -9.55
CA VAL A 132 18.25 11.43 -8.40
C VAL A 132 19.19 12.64 -8.30
N GLY A 133 18.60 13.82 -8.08
CA GLY A 133 19.31 15.02 -7.66
C GLY A 133 19.28 15.20 -6.14
N LYS A 134 20.29 15.88 -5.59
CA LYS A 134 20.37 16.23 -4.17
C LYS A 134 20.46 17.74 -3.99
N SER A 135 19.56 18.29 -3.16
CA SER A 135 19.60 19.68 -2.70
C SER A 135 19.61 19.71 -1.18
N LYS A 136 20.70 20.23 -0.59
CA LYS A 136 20.98 20.12 0.84
C LYS A 136 20.95 18.64 1.30
N SER A 137 20.02 18.28 2.18
CA SER A 137 19.82 16.91 2.68
C SER A 137 18.67 16.18 1.98
N ARG A 138 17.97 16.82 1.04
CA ARG A 138 16.80 16.27 0.34
C ARG A 138 17.19 15.73 -1.04
N TYR A 139 16.69 14.55 -1.34
CA TYR A 139 16.83 13.82 -2.59
C TYR A 139 15.52 13.90 -3.36
N ARG A 140 15.58 14.06 -4.68
CA ARG A 140 14.41 14.08 -5.57
C ARG A 140 14.75 13.43 -6.90
N LEU A 141 13.82 12.74 -7.52
CA LEU A 141 13.96 12.29 -8.89
C LEU A 141 14.13 13.48 -9.83
N ASN A 142 15.04 13.36 -10.79
CA ASN A 142 15.13 14.29 -11.91
C ASN A 142 13.96 14.04 -12.87
N ASP A 143 13.50 15.08 -13.58
CA ASP A 143 12.21 15.09 -14.29
C ASP A 143 11.94 13.84 -15.17
N PRO A 144 12.91 13.35 -15.99
CA PRO A 144 12.66 12.17 -16.83
C PRO A 144 12.38 10.88 -16.04
N PHE A 145 12.84 10.80 -14.80
CA PHE A 145 12.73 9.60 -13.97
C PHE A 145 11.61 9.66 -12.94
N THR A 146 10.80 10.73 -12.93
CA THR A 146 9.65 10.84 -12.02
C THR A 146 8.64 9.71 -12.21
N VAL A 147 8.58 9.12 -13.42
CA VAL A 147 7.78 7.92 -13.73
C VAL A 147 8.13 6.70 -12.86
N LEU A 148 9.34 6.62 -12.30
CA LEU A 148 9.74 5.52 -11.43
C LEU A 148 8.87 5.39 -10.17
N VAL A 149 8.26 6.49 -9.71
CA VAL A 149 7.32 6.47 -8.58
C VAL A 149 6.04 5.74 -8.98
N SER A 150 5.50 6.07 -10.16
CA SER A 150 4.29 5.43 -10.70
C SER A 150 4.52 3.94 -10.97
N ILE A 151 5.68 3.59 -11.55
CA ILE A 151 6.09 2.20 -11.76
C ILE A 151 6.16 1.47 -10.41
N ALA A 152 6.85 2.02 -9.42
CA ALA A 152 6.97 1.39 -8.10
C ALA A 152 5.60 1.18 -7.44
N ARG A 153 4.78 2.24 -7.35
CA ARG A 153 3.44 2.19 -6.75
C ARG A 153 2.53 1.19 -7.47
N GLY A 154 2.52 1.22 -8.79
CA GLY A 154 1.69 0.32 -9.60
C GLY A 154 2.11 -1.15 -9.52
N LEU A 155 3.42 -1.44 -9.47
CA LEU A 155 3.91 -2.81 -9.27
C LEU A 155 3.53 -3.35 -7.88
N PHE A 156 3.60 -2.54 -6.82
CA PHE A 156 3.14 -2.96 -5.49
C PHE A 156 1.62 -3.14 -5.45
N HIS A 157 0.84 -2.21 -6.02
CA HIS A 157 -0.61 -2.34 -6.15
C HIS A 157 -1.02 -3.64 -6.86
N GLN A 158 -0.40 -3.94 -8.00
CA GLN A 158 -0.66 -5.19 -8.73
C GLN A 158 -0.34 -6.43 -7.89
N LYS A 159 0.77 -6.39 -7.14
CA LYS A 159 1.14 -7.46 -6.22
C LYS A 159 0.11 -7.63 -5.10
N HIS A 160 -0.41 -6.54 -4.51
CA HIS A 160 -1.47 -6.62 -3.50
C HIS A 160 -2.73 -7.22 -4.08
N ARG A 161 -3.15 -6.74 -5.26
CA ARG A 161 -4.30 -7.28 -5.99
C ARG A 161 -4.19 -8.80 -6.20
N ARG A 162 -3.05 -9.28 -6.70
CA ARG A 162 -2.81 -10.72 -6.90
C ARG A 162 -2.77 -11.54 -5.60
N GLU A 163 -2.34 -10.94 -4.50
CA GLU A 163 -2.35 -11.60 -3.20
C GLU A 163 -3.80 -11.83 -2.73
N VAL A 164 -4.63 -10.79 -2.79
CA VAL A 164 -6.00 -10.82 -2.25
C VAL A 164 -7.01 -11.50 -3.19
N GLU A 165 -6.81 -11.50 -4.51
CA GLU A 165 -7.66 -12.18 -5.50
C GLU A 165 -7.81 -13.69 -5.24
N LYS A 166 -6.90 -14.28 -4.46
CA LYS A 166 -6.98 -15.69 -4.04
C LYS A 166 -8.07 -15.95 -3.01
N TYR A 167 -8.52 -14.91 -2.31
CA TYR A 167 -9.39 -15.01 -1.14
C TYR A 167 -10.70 -14.24 -1.32
N ALA A 168 -10.71 -13.19 -2.13
CA ALA A 168 -11.88 -12.32 -2.27
C ALA A 168 -12.08 -11.80 -3.70
N THR A 169 -13.34 -11.47 -4.00
CA THR A 169 -13.77 -10.77 -5.21
C THR A 169 -14.37 -9.40 -4.86
N GLY A 170 -14.61 -8.55 -5.86
CA GLY A 170 -15.23 -7.23 -5.64
C GLY A 170 -14.32 -6.24 -4.91
N LEU A 171 -13.01 -6.39 -5.10
CA LEU A 171 -11.96 -5.66 -4.40
C LEU A 171 -12.03 -4.16 -4.67
N ASN A 172 -11.93 -3.37 -3.60
CA ASN A 172 -11.74 -1.93 -3.67
C ASN A 172 -10.67 -1.50 -2.67
N PHE A 173 -9.51 -1.07 -3.17
CA PHE A 173 -8.42 -0.57 -2.35
C PHE A 173 -8.71 0.84 -1.87
N ILE A 174 -8.42 1.11 -0.59
CA ILE A 174 -8.76 2.35 0.11
C ILE A 174 -7.49 3.10 0.51
N TRP A 175 -6.48 2.37 0.99
CA TRP A 175 -5.19 2.91 1.41
C TRP A 175 -4.12 1.86 1.20
N GLU A 176 -2.93 2.26 0.74
CA GLU A 176 -1.84 1.34 0.43
C GLU A 176 -0.46 1.95 0.72
N THR A 177 0.44 1.12 1.24
CA THR A 177 1.89 1.33 1.23
C THR A 177 2.52 0.31 0.30
N HIS A 178 3.82 0.01 0.44
CA HIS A 178 4.47 -1.03 -0.34
C HIS A 178 4.27 -2.45 0.23
N ASP A 179 3.79 -2.58 1.46
CA ASP A 179 3.65 -3.85 2.19
C ASP A 179 2.41 -3.97 3.09
N GLU A 180 1.62 -2.91 3.24
CA GLU A 180 0.33 -2.91 3.94
C GLU A 180 -0.75 -2.29 3.05
N TYR A 181 -1.99 -2.76 3.20
CA TYR A 181 -3.12 -2.21 2.46
C TYR A 181 -4.45 -2.44 3.15
N LEU A 182 -5.34 -1.46 3.01
CA LEU A 182 -6.73 -1.48 3.45
C LEU A 182 -7.62 -1.61 2.21
N PHE A 183 -8.55 -2.56 2.25
CA PHE A 183 -9.47 -2.79 1.13
C PHE A 183 -10.85 -3.22 1.62
N ALA A 184 -11.85 -2.97 0.78
CA ALA A 184 -13.19 -3.52 0.91
C ALA A 184 -13.39 -4.71 -0.06
N CYS A 185 -14.20 -5.68 0.34
CA CYS A 185 -14.62 -6.79 -0.50
C CYS A 185 -16.01 -7.33 -0.12
N ASP A 186 -16.54 -8.20 -0.99
CA ASP A 186 -17.87 -8.83 -0.80
C ASP A 186 -17.77 -10.22 -0.14
N SER A 187 -16.56 -10.66 0.20
CA SER A 187 -16.26 -12.00 0.72
C SER A 187 -15.74 -11.95 2.16
N ASP A 188 -15.91 -13.06 2.89
CA ASP A 188 -15.22 -13.29 4.16
C ASP A 188 -13.80 -13.79 3.90
N VAL A 189 -12.81 -13.08 4.44
CA VAL A 189 -11.39 -13.42 4.30
C VAL A 189 -10.90 -13.98 5.62
N SER A 190 -10.54 -15.26 5.61
CA SER A 190 -9.91 -15.96 6.73
C SER A 190 -8.56 -16.51 6.27
N ALA A 191 -7.57 -15.61 6.24
CA ALA A 191 -6.20 -15.89 5.84
C ALA A 191 -5.24 -15.12 6.73
N ASP A 192 -4.08 -15.71 7.02
CA ASP A 192 -3.10 -15.11 7.93
C ASP A 192 -2.63 -13.74 7.43
N GLY A 193 -2.53 -12.79 8.37
CA GLY A 193 -2.11 -11.42 8.11
C GLY A 193 -3.18 -10.52 7.51
N PHE A 194 -4.39 -11.04 7.24
CA PHE A 194 -5.58 -10.24 6.92
C PHE A 194 -6.43 -10.08 8.18
N HIS A 195 -6.64 -8.84 8.61
CA HIS A 195 -7.40 -8.53 9.80
C HIS A 195 -8.70 -7.83 9.42
N LEU A 196 -9.83 -8.32 9.92
CA LEU A 196 -11.11 -7.61 9.79
C LEU A 196 -10.98 -6.22 10.43
N THR A 197 -11.57 -5.21 9.81
CA THR A 197 -11.60 -3.83 10.32
C THR A 197 -12.85 -3.07 9.86
N GLY A 198 -12.89 -1.76 10.12
CA GLY A 198 -14.00 -0.87 9.81
C GLY A 198 -15.23 -1.17 10.66
N PRO A 199 -16.41 -0.68 10.26
CA PRO A 199 -17.63 -0.78 11.07
C PRO A 199 -17.95 -2.19 11.59
N ALA A 200 -17.59 -3.25 10.84
CA ALA A 200 -17.89 -4.63 11.20
C ALA A 200 -17.13 -5.11 12.45
N LEU A 201 -16.00 -4.47 12.81
CA LEU A 201 -15.20 -4.84 13.98
C LEU A 201 -15.64 -4.12 15.27
N PHE A 202 -16.45 -3.06 15.19
CA PHE A 202 -16.77 -2.22 16.36
C PHE A 202 -17.47 -3.00 17.49
N GLY A 203 -18.21 -4.07 17.15
CA GLY A 203 -18.86 -4.94 18.13
C GLY A 203 -17.89 -5.60 19.11
N GLU A 204 -16.69 -5.96 18.66
CA GLU A 204 -15.64 -6.55 19.52
C GLU A 204 -15.11 -5.55 20.56
N PHE A 205 -15.33 -4.25 20.33
CA PHE A 205 -14.98 -3.15 21.25
C PHE A 205 -16.22 -2.55 21.94
N GLY A 206 -17.33 -3.28 21.96
CA GLY A 206 -18.53 -2.90 22.71
C GLY A 206 -19.40 -1.84 22.03
N VAL A 207 -19.28 -1.66 20.71
CA VAL A 207 -20.15 -0.78 19.90
C VAL A 207 -20.72 -1.59 18.71
N PRO A 208 -21.71 -2.48 18.90
CA PRO A 208 -22.18 -3.39 17.85
C PRO A 208 -23.01 -2.68 16.78
N LEU A 209 -22.34 -2.08 15.80
CA LEU A 209 -22.96 -1.36 14.70
C LEU A 209 -23.75 -2.27 13.76
N LEU A 210 -24.87 -1.76 13.22
CA LEU A 210 -25.59 -2.41 12.12
C LEU A 210 -24.88 -2.10 10.80
N THR A 211 -24.05 -3.03 10.32
CA THR A 211 -23.26 -2.84 9.10
C THR A 211 -23.92 -3.45 7.87
N ARG A 212 -23.62 -2.89 6.69
CA ARG A 212 -23.96 -3.51 5.40
C ARG A 212 -23.02 -4.68 5.10
N ASP A 213 -23.35 -5.46 4.07
CA ASP A 213 -22.63 -6.69 3.68
C ASP A 213 -21.17 -6.47 3.29
N ARG A 214 -20.76 -5.25 2.93
CA ARG A 214 -19.39 -4.97 2.47
C ARG A 214 -18.43 -4.93 3.65
N ARG A 215 -17.42 -5.80 3.62
CA ARG A 215 -16.44 -5.98 4.69
C ARG A 215 -15.13 -5.30 4.35
N HIS A 216 -14.40 -4.89 5.37
CA HIS A 216 -13.12 -4.22 5.24
C HIS A 216 -12.05 -5.05 5.93
N TYR A 217 -10.90 -5.17 5.27
CA TYR A 217 -9.76 -5.90 5.80
C TYR A 217 -8.49 -5.07 5.65
N PHE A 218 -7.63 -5.18 6.66
CA PHE A 218 -6.29 -4.62 6.65
C PHE A 218 -5.28 -5.75 6.54
N ARG A 219 -4.50 -5.76 5.45
CA ARG A 219 -3.35 -6.65 5.30
C ARG A 219 -2.14 -6.01 5.96
N THR A 220 -1.59 -6.66 6.97
CA THR A 220 -0.34 -6.24 7.61
C THR A 220 0.42 -7.41 8.24
N ASN A 221 1.74 -7.27 8.38
CA ASN A 221 2.56 -8.16 9.20
C ASN A 221 3.00 -7.51 10.53
N ARG A 222 2.65 -6.23 10.74
CA ARG A 222 3.03 -5.43 11.92
C ARG A 222 2.15 -5.74 13.12
N LEU A 223 0.90 -6.13 12.88
CA LEU A 223 -0.11 -6.35 13.91
C LEU A 223 -0.50 -7.83 13.98
N SER A 224 -0.81 -8.29 15.19
CA SER A 224 -1.54 -9.54 15.39
C SER A 224 -3.05 -9.33 15.42
N GLU A 225 -3.49 -8.12 15.78
CA GLU A 225 -4.89 -7.71 15.89
C GLU A 225 -5.04 -6.20 15.71
N ILE A 226 -6.23 -5.76 15.31
CA ILE A 226 -6.57 -4.35 15.17
C ILE A 226 -6.93 -3.79 16.55
N THR A 227 -6.20 -2.77 17.00
CA THR A 227 -6.49 -2.05 18.26
C THR A 227 -7.62 -1.01 18.07
N PRO A 228 -8.26 -0.48 19.14
CA PRO A 228 -9.25 0.59 18.99
C PRO A 228 -8.74 1.83 18.25
N ALA A 229 -7.52 2.30 18.55
CA ALA A 229 -6.93 3.46 17.85
C ALA A 229 -6.67 3.18 16.36
N GLU A 230 -6.31 1.94 16.04
CA GLU A 230 -6.15 1.45 14.67
C GLU A 230 -7.49 1.46 13.93
N LEU A 231 -8.53 0.92 14.58
CA LEU A 231 -9.88 0.90 14.05
C LEU A 231 -10.43 2.30 13.79
N VAL A 232 -10.18 3.28 14.66
CA VAL A 232 -10.57 4.69 14.42
C VAL A 232 -9.91 5.22 13.14
N CYS A 233 -8.59 5.10 13.02
CA CYS A 233 -7.86 5.61 11.85
C CYS A 233 -8.33 4.94 10.55
N GLN A 234 -8.45 3.61 10.55
CA GLN A 234 -8.88 2.84 9.39
C GLN A 234 -10.34 3.12 9.02
N THR A 235 -11.21 3.37 9.99
CA THR A 235 -12.62 3.73 9.74
C THR A 235 -12.73 5.08 9.06
N LEU A 236 -11.96 6.08 9.49
CA LEU A 236 -11.93 7.40 8.84
C LEU A 236 -11.32 7.34 7.42
N LEU A 237 -10.37 6.44 7.17
CA LEU A 237 -9.86 6.21 5.81
C LEU A 237 -10.89 5.55 4.89
N ILE A 238 -11.77 4.69 5.44
CA ILE A 238 -12.86 4.07 4.67
C ILE A 238 -13.85 5.14 4.20
N ASP A 239 -14.26 6.01 5.12
CA ASP A 239 -15.17 7.12 4.85
C ASP A 239 -15.10 8.10 6.05
N ASP A 240 -15.18 9.40 5.80
CA ASP A 240 -15.15 10.45 6.82
C ASP A 240 -16.47 11.21 6.93
N ASP A 241 -17.56 10.69 6.35
CA ASP A 241 -18.88 11.27 6.50
C ASP A 241 -19.38 11.32 7.97
N SER A 242 -20.52 11.96 8.17
CA SER A 242 -21.10 12.14 9.50
C SER A 242 -21.39 10.83 10.23
N ARG A 243 -21.74 9.76 9.52
CA ARG A 243 -21.98 8.45 10.11
C ARG A 243 -20.68 7.83 10.59
N TYR A 244 -19.63 7.82 9.78
CA TYR A 244 -18.34 7.23 10.14
C TYR A 244 -17.62 8.02 11.23
N ARG A 245 -17.73 9.36 11.23
CA ARG A 245 -17.27 10.20 12.35
C ARG A 245 -18.05 9.89 13.63
N THR A 246 -19.37 9.72 13.57
CA THR A 246 -20.18 9.31 14.73
C THR A 246 -19.75 7.94 15.27
N TYR A 247 -19.46 6.97 14.40
CA TYR A 247 -18.91 5.68 14.82
C TYR A 247 -17.59 5.86 15.57
N CYS A 248 -16.68 6.66 15.03
CA CYS A 248 -15.40 6.94 15.69
C CYS A 248 -15.60 7.62 17.04
N LEU A 249 -16.49 8.61 17.18
CA LEU A 249 -16.81 9.25 18.46
C LEU A 249 -17.29 8.24 19.52
N LEU A 250 -18.18 7.32 19.13
CA LEU A 250 -18.66 6.26 20.03
C LEU A 250 -17.50 5.38 20.52
N LEU A 251 -16.61 4.97 19.62
CA LEU A 251 -15.48 4.11 19.95
C LEU A 251 -14.44 4.84 20.80
N ILE A 252 -14.12 6.10 20.47
CA ILE A 252 -13.22 6.95 21.24
C ILE A 252 -13.72 7.07 22.67
N GLN A 253 -15.00 7.38 22.86
CA GLN A 253 -15.61 7.51 24.18
C GLN A 253 -15.66 6.16 24.91
N LYS A 254 -16.07 5.08 24.23
CA LYS A 254 -16.21 3.74 24.83
C LYS A 254 -14.89 3.15 25.30
N GLN A 255 -13.81 3.45 24.60
CA GLN A 255 -12.47 2.93 24.85
C GLN A 255 -11.54 3.96 25.53
N GLU A 256 -12.09 5.11 25.92
CA GLU A 256 -11.38 6.21 26.59
C GLU A 256 -10.09 6.62 25.86
N LEU A 257 -10.16 6.72 24.52
CA LEU A 257 -9.01 7.06 23.69
C LEU A 257 -8.70 8.56 23.76
N ASP A 258 -7.45 8.90 24.04
CA ASP A 258 -7.01 10.29 24.06
C ASP A 258 -6.39 10.75 22.73
N ARG A 259 -6.23 12.08 22.62
CA ARG A 259 -5.65 12.77 21.46
C ARG A 259 -4.25 12.25 21.13
N THR A 260 -3.42 11.99 22.14
CA THR A 260 -2.02 11.58 21.94
C THR A 260 -1.95 10.20 21.30
N VAL A 261 -2.69 9.22 21.84
CA VAL A 261 -2.75 7.85 21.31
C VAL A 261 -3.24 7.84 19.86
N LEU A 262 -4.29 8.61 19.55
CA LEU A 262 -4.83 8.68 18.20
C LEU A 262 -3.87 9.36 17.22
N ARG A 263 -3.19 10.44 17.61
CA ARG A 263 -2.20 11.12 16.75
C ARG A 263 -0.97 10.25 16.50
N GLU A 264 -0.43 9.63 17.54
CA GLU A 264 0.68 8.68 17.39
C GLU A 264 0.31 7.54 16.45
N ARG A 265 -0.93 7.03 16.52
CA ARG A 265 -1.40 6.01 15.58
C ARG A 265 -1.61 6.56 14.17
N ALA A 266 -2.19 7.75 14.04
CA ALA A 266 -2.49 8.36 12.76
C ALA A 266 -1.22 8.60 11.94
N GLU A 267 -0.07 8.89 12.58
CA GLU A 267 1.24 9.11 11.93
C GLU A 267 1.56 8.05 10.85
N HIS A 268 1.19 6.80 11.11
CA HIS A 268 1.37 5.69 10.19
C HIS A 268 0.60 5.84 8.87
N TYR A 269 -0.60 6.43 8.93
CA TYR A 269 -1.54 6.52 7.82
C TYR A 269 -1.41 7.80 7.01
N VAL A 270 -1.10 8.93 7.66
CA VAL A 270 -1.31 10.28 7.10
C VAL A 270 -0.61 10.49 5.77
N SER A 271 0.52 9.83 5.53
CA SER A 271 1.28 10.08 4.31
C SER A 271 0.73 9.50 3.03
N GLU A 272 -0.09 8.46 3.14
CA GLU A 272 -0.78 7.87 1.98
C GLU A 272 -2.29 8.10 2.09
N ALA A 273 -2.75 8.86 3.08
CA ALA A 273 -4.13 9.27 3.23
C ALA A 273 -4.48 10.39 2.24
N THR A 274 -5.70 10.35 1.70
CA THR A 274 -6.26 11.40 0.84
C THR A 274 -6.97 12.51 1.62
N ILE A 275 -7.21 12.28 2.91
CA ILE A 275 -7.86 13.19 3.86
C ILE A 275 -6.85 13.71 4.89
N ASP A 276 -7.14 14.85 5.50
CA ASP A 276 -6.35 15.37 6.63
C ASP A 276 -6.75 14.64 7.92
N LEU A 277 -6.22 13.41 8.08
CA LEU A 277 -6.56 12.54 9.20
C LEU A 277 -6.26 13.19 10.57
N TYR A 278 -5.22 14.01 10.66
CA TYR A 278 -4.91 14.71 11.91
C TYR A 278 -5.95 15.76 12.26
N ALA A 279 -6.35 16.59 11.29
CA ALA A 279 -7.39 17.59 11.51
C ALA A 279 -8.71 16.93 11.94
N ILE A 280 -9.10 15.84 11.28
CA ILE A 280 -10.33 15.11 11.61
C ILE A 280 -10.26 14.55 13.03
N ILE A 281 -9.15 13.92 13.42
CA ILE A 281 -8.98 13.41 14.79
C ILE A 281 -9.06 14.52 15.83
N ASP A 282 -8.42 15.66 15.56
CA ASP A 282 -8.47 16.81 16.46
C ASP A 282 -9.90 17.35 16.60
N GLU A 283 -10.66 17.44 15.50
CA GLU A 283 -12.08 17.82 15.50
C GLU A 283 -12.94 16.85 16.33
N LEU A 284 -12.75 15.53 16.18
CA LEU A 284 -13.49 14.53 16.96
C LEU A 284 -13.25 14.68 18.46
N ILE A 285 -11.99 14.87 18.86
CA ILE A 285 -11.63 15.02 20.27
C ILE A 285 -12.15 16.36 20.82
N GLU A 286 -11.99 17.46 20.09
CA GLU A 286 -12.50 18.76 20.50
C GLU A 286 -14.03 18.77 20.66
N PHE A 287 -14.75 18.03 19.81
CA PHE A 287 -16.19 17.85 19.95
C PHE A 287 -16.56 17.16 21.27
N LEU A 288 -15.86 16.08 21.63
CA LEU A 288 -16.10 15.38 22.90
C LEU A 288 -15.70 16.24 24.11
N GLU A 289 -14.53 16.88 24.07
CA GLU A 289 -14.01 17.74 25.15
C GLU A 289 -14.89 18.97 25.40
N SER A 290 -15.53 19.50 24.36
CA SER A 290 -16.37 20.71 24.43
C SER A 290 -17.86 20.42 24.60
N GLU A 291 -18.23 19.15 24.78
CA GLU A 291 -19.62 18.68 24.84
C GLU A 291 -20.45 19.20 23.64
N GLY A 292 -19.85 19.14 22.45
CA GLY A 292 -20.43 19.58 21.18
C GLY A 292 -20.57 21.10 21.00
N THR A 293 -19.93 21.91 21.84
CA THR A 293 -19.85 23.37 21.63
C THR A 293 -19.01 23.71 20.40
N ASN A 294 -17.92 22.98 20.19
CA ASN A 294 -17.14 23.03 18.96
C ASN A 294 -17.66 21.94 18.03
N THR A 295 -18.38 22.35 16.99
CA THR A 295 -18.91 21.46 15.96
C THR A 295 -18.35 21.81 14.59
N ALA A 296 -18.36 20.83 13.70
CA ALA A 296 -17.96 20.95 12.30
C ALA A 296 -19.05 20.34 11.42
N GLU A 297 -19.04 20.65 10.11
CA GLU A 297 -20.13 20.31 9.18
C GLU A 297 -20.48 18.82 9.15
N GLN A 298 -19.49 17.94 9.38
CA GLN A 298 -19.67 16.48 9.36
C GLN A 298 -19.87 15.89 10.77
N LEU A 299 -19.96 16.69 11.83
CA LEU A 299 -20.20 16.18 13.18
C LEU A 299 -21.70 16.19 13.51
N PRO A 300 -22.18 15.22 14.30
CA PRO A 300 -23.56 15.23 14.77
C PRO A 300 -23.80 16.38 15.75
N ASP A 301 -25.07 16.76 15.95
CA ASP A 301 -25.46 17.59 17.09
C ASP A 301 -25.21 16.84 18.41
N TRP A 302 -24.88 17.57 19.48
CA TRP A 302 -24.54 16.95 20.77
C TRP A 302 -25.67 16.09 21.36
N GLU A 303 -26.91 16.54 21.26
CA GLU A 303 -28.07 15.77 21.75
C GLU A 303 -28.29 14.50 20.94
N ASP A 304 -28.11 14.56 19.61
CA ASP A 304 -28.23 13.41 18.72
C ASP A 304 -27.10 12.40 18.99
N PHE A 305 -25.88 12.89 19.25
CA PHE A 305 -24.77 12.06 19.67
C PHE A 305 -25.06 11.38 21.01
N LYS A 306 -25.53 12.10 22.04
CA LYS A 306 -25.90 11.52 23.33
C LYS A 306 -27.01 10.48 23.22
N GLN A 307 -28.00 10.71 22.36
CA GLN A 307 -29.04 9.73 22.09
C GLN A 307 -28.43 8.45 21.50
N THR A 308 -27.61 8.59 20.46
CA THR A 308 -26.90 7.48 19.81
C THR A 308 -26.01 6.74 20.82
N ALA A 309 -25.24 7.46 21.64
CA ALA A 309 -24.37 6.88 22.66
C ALA A 309 -25.14 6.04 23.68
N ARG A 310 -26.33 6.49 24.12
CA ARG A 310 -27.21 5.69 25.00
C ARG A 310 -27.69 4.41 24.34
N GLU A 311 -28.00 4.44 23.05
CA GLU A 311 -28.42 3.24 22.29
C GLU A 311 -27.32 2.17 22.24
N TYR A 312 -26.05 2.59 22.23
CA TYR A 312 -24.88 1.71 22.26
C TYR A 312 -24.26 1.52 23.66
N GLU A 313 -24.95 1.94 24.72
CA GLU A 313 -24.45 1.82 26.11
C GLU A 313 -23.06 2.48 26.31
N VAL A 314 -22.85 3.62 25.65
CA VAL A 314 -21.67 4.49 25.79
C VAL A 314 -22.02 5.64 26.72
N THR A 315 -21.18 5.88 27.73
CA THR A 315 -21.38 6.98 28.69
C THR A 315 -20.68 8.23 28.17
N VAL A 316 -21.42 9.33 28.08
CA VAL A 316 -20.96 10.64 27.62
C VAL A 316 -21.10 11.63 28.76
#